data_AF-A0A7X7S7X1-F1
#
_entry.id   AF-A0A7X7S7X1-F1
#
_cell.length_a   1.000
_cell.length_b   1.000
_cell.length_c   1.000
_cell.angle_alpha   90.00
_cell.angle_beta   90.00
_cell.angle_gamma   90.00
#
_symmetry.space_group_name_H-M   'P 1'
#
loop_
_entity.id
_entity.type
_entity.pdbx_description
1 polymer ?
#
loop_
_entity_poly.entity_id
_entity_poly.type
_entity_poly.pdbx_seq_one_letter_code
_entity_poly.pdbx_strand_id
1 'polypeptide(L)'
;MGGKSVTLKALTLSMALIHMGYFPPCDYAASPLFDSISYSSDHFDTTKKGLSSFASEIVWLREEVARQKEQYCFCVIDEPCRGTNPEEAKALVGALCRFFAKGTGSLVIATHYPTPEGPAIAHLRIRGITEEVLLSVTGGTRGQLTDEEAIRRIESLMDYSIETVEEAAPIPKGALKLSEWLGMDRDFLALVE
;
A
#
# COMPACT_ATOMS: atom_id res chain seq x y z
N MET A 1 3.23 3.87 -7.63
CA MET A 1 2.29 4.48 -8.60
C MET A 1 0.81 4.33 -8.23
N GLY A 2 0.38 3.29 -7.49
CA GLY A 2 -1.04 3.13 -7.15
C GLY A 2 -1.57 3.99 -5.99
N GLY A 3 -1.01 5.16 -5.67
CA GLY A 3 -1.48 6.07 -4.61
C GLY A 3 -1.25 5.65 -3.14
N LYS A 4 -1.05 4.36 -2.83
CA LYS A 4 -0.92 3.82 -1.46
C LYS A 4 0.06 4.58 -0.57
N SER A 5 1.31 4.75 -1.02
CA SER A 5 2.36 5.45 -0.28
C SER A 5 2.01 6.91 0.02
N VAL A 6 1.36 7.60 -0.94
CA VAL A 6 0.95 9.00 -0.76
C VAL A 6 -0.16 9.08 0.28
N THR A 7 -1.14 8.17 0.21
CA THR A 7 -2.20 8.05 1.23
C THR A 7 -1.62 7.83 2.61
N LEU A 8 -0.68 6.88 2.78
CA LEU A 8 -0.06 6.60 4.07
C LEU A 8 0.69 7.81 4.64
N LYS A 9 1.42 8.54 3.79
CA LYS A 9 2.12 9.77 4.18
C LYS A 9 1.13 10.87 4.58
N ALA A 10 0.08 11.08 3.79
CA ALA A 10 -0.95 12.07 4.08
C ALA A 10 -1.68 11.78 5.39
N LEU A 11 -2.03 10.51 5.63
CA LEU A 11 -2.65 10.05 6.88
C LEU A 11 -1.72 10.29 8.09
N THR A 12 -0.47 9.86 7.98
CA THR A 12 0.53 10.02 9.05
C THR A 12 0.77 11.50 9.37
N LEU A 13 0.92 12.34 8.34
CA LEU A 13 1.12 13.77 8.52
C LEU A 13 -0.10 14.44 9.16
N SER A 14 -1.31 14.05 8.74
CA SER A 14 -2.55 14.54 9.35
C SER A 14 -2.63 14.18 10.84
N MET A 15 -2.23 12.96 11.20
CA MET A 15 -2.16 12.51 12.58
C MET A 15 -1.15 13.34 13.40
N ALA A 16 0.03 13.60 12.82
CA ALA A 16 1.04 14.43 13.44
C ALA A 16 0.56 15.88 13.67
N LEU A 17 -0.14 16.48 12.70
CA LEU A 17 -0.73 17.82 12.83
C LEU A 17 -1.74 17.87 13.98
N ILE A 18 -2.64 16.90 14.08
CA ILE A 18 -3.61 16.79 15.18
C ILE A 18 -2.88 16.76 16.53
N HIS A 19 -1.84 15.94 16.65
CA HIS A 19 -1.03 15.83 17.88
C HIS A 19 -0.26 17.10 18.25
N MET A 20 0.06 17.93 17.26
CA MET A 20 0.69 19.23 17.45
C MET A 20 -0.32 20.37 17.66
N GLY A 21 -1.63 20.10 17.63
CA GLY A 21 -2.68 21.09 17.79
C GLY A 21 -2.99 21.91 16.53
N TYR A 22 -2.58 21.42 15.35
CA TYR A 22 -2.89 22.04 14.06
C TYR A 22 -4.09 21.36 13.37
N PHE A 23 -4.72 22.10 12.45
CA PHE A 23 -5.77 21.54 11.60
C PHE A 23 -5.16 20.69 10.47
N PRO A 24 -5.53 19.40 10.34
CA PRO A 24 -5.17 18.60 9.19
C PRO A 24 -5.96 19.03 7.93
N PRO A 25 -5.47 18.71 6.72
CA PRO A 25 -6.15 19.04 5.47
C PRO A 25 -7.34 18.08 5.20
N CYS A 26 -8.44 18.25 5.92
CA CYS A 26 -9.65 17.45 5.77
C CYS A 26 -10.91 18.24 6.15
N ASP A 27 -12.08 17.78 5.69
CA ASP A 27 -13.38 18.35 6.08
C ASP A 27 -13.73 18.04 7.54
N TYR A 28 -13.35 16.85 8.03
CA TYR A 28 -13.58 16.40 9.40
C TYR A 28 -12.52 15.38 9.83
N ALA A 29 -12.00 15.52 11.05
CA ALA A 29 -11.14 14.52 11.68
C ALA A 29 -11.47 14.38 13.16
N ALA A 30 -11.47 13.13 13.63
CA ALA A 30 -11.48 12.77 15.03
C ALA A 30 -10.44 11.68 15.25
N SER A 31 -9.59 11.85 16.27
CA SER A 31 -8.56 10.88 16.60
C SER A 31 -8.43 10.77 18.12
N PRO A 32 -8.16 9.57 18.66
CA PRO A 32 -7.58 9.48 19.99
C PRO A 32 -6.20 10.13 20.04
N LEU A 33 -5.70 10.40 21.24
CA LEU A 33 -4.31 10.78 21.45
C LEU A 33 -3.47 9.51 21.57
N PHE A 34 -2.58 9.30 20.61
CA PHE A 34 -1.54 8.28 20.66
C PHE A 34 -0.32 8.72 21.47
N ASP A 35 0.27 7.80 22.22
CA ASP A 35 1.55 8.03 22.91
C ASP A 35 2.71 8.13 21.92
N SER A 36 2.55 7.51 20.75
CA SER A 36 3.56 7.49 19.69
C SER A 36 2.93 7.33 18.30
N ILE A 37 3.56 7.99 17.33
CA ILE A 37 3.25 7.91 15.90
C ILE A 37 4.53 7.43 15.20
N SER A 38 4.44 6.32 14.46
CA SER A 38 5.57 5.76 13.72
C SER A 38 5.21 5.54 12.25
N TYR A 39 6.16 5.82 11.37
CA TYR A 39 6.04 5.60 9.94
C TYR A 39 7.31 4.97 9.41
N SER A 40 7.16 3.81 8.78
CA SER A 40 8.22 3.14 8.04
C SER A 40 7.90 3.18 6.55
N SER A 41 8.90 3.58 5.77
CA SER A 41 8.84 3.54 4.31
C SER A 41 10.03 2.78 3.76
N ASP A 42 9.88 2.30 2.52
CA ASP A 42 10.89 1.60 1.70
C ASP A 42 12.25 2.32 1.56
N HIS A 43 12.43 3.51 2.16
CA HIS A 43 13.63 4.33 2.11
C HIS A 43 14.57 4.16 3.31
N PHE A 44 14.73 2.93 3.83
CA PHE A 44 15.92 2.60 4.62
C PHE A 44 17.14 2.59 3.69
N ASP A 45 17.69 3.78 3.46
CA ASP A 45 19.02 4.08 2.93
C ASP A 45 19.56 3.03 1.95
N THR A 46 19.20 3.19 0.67
CA THR A 46 19.55 2.33 -0.47
C THR A 46 21.06 2.22 -0.74
N THR A 47 21.91 2.82 0.11
CA THR A 47 23.37 2.75 0.03
C THR A 47 23.96 1.49 0.72
N LYS A 48 23.20 0.75 1.54
CA LYS A 48 23.66 -0.49 2.19
C LYS A 48 22.85 -1.73 1.78
N LYS A 49 23.27 -2.33 0.66
CA LYS A 49 22.99 -3.69 0.14
C LYS A 49 22.10 -4.62 1.03
N GLY A 50 20.89 -4.89 0.56
CA GLY A 50 20.11 -6.14 0.73
C GLY A 50 19.85 -6.63 2.17
N LEU A 51 20.79 -7.42 2.72
CA LEU A 51 20.65 -8.04 4.04
C LEU A 51 20.57 -7.00 5.17
N SER A 52 21.28 -5.88 5.02
CA SER A 52 21.26 -4.79 6.01
C SER A 52 19.87 -4.14 6.07
N SER A 53 19.19 -3.97 4.94
CA SER A 53 17.88 -3.33 4.86
C SER A 53 16.80 -4.19 5.52
N PHE A 54 16.76 -5.49 5.21
CA PHE A 54 15.81 -6.40 5.86
C PHE A 54 16.11 -6.57 7.36
N ALA A 55 17.38 -6.68 7.76
CA ALA A 55 17.73 -6.74 9.19
C ALA A 55 17.34 -5.47 9.94
N SER A 56 17.56 -4.28 9.37
CA SER A 56 17.11 -3.01 9.94
C SER A 56 15.59 -2.94 10.05
N GLU A 57 14.86 -3.43 9.05
CA GLU A 57 13.40 -3.53 9.09
C GLU A 57 12.92 -4.45 10.23
N ILE A 58 13.53 -5.63 10.39
CA ILE A 58 13.19 -6.54 11.50
C ILE A 58 13.48 -5.92 12.87
N VAL A 59 14.59 -5.19 13.01
CA VAL A 59 14.92 -4.44 14.23
C VAL A 59 13.85 -3.39 14.53
N TRP A 60 13.41 -2.65 13.52
CA TRP A 60 12.35 -1.65 13.66
C TRP A 60 11.01 -2.30 14.03
N LEU A 61 10.61 -3.39 13.35
CA LEU A 61 9.39 -4.14 13.67
C LEU A 61 9.39 -4.68 15.10
N ARG A 62 10.53 -5.20 15.56
CA ARG A 62 10.71 -5.64 16.96
C ARG A 62 10.45 -4.51 17.95
N GLU A 63 10.94 -3.31 17.66
CA GLU A 63 10.75 -2.14 18.50
C GLU A 63 9.29 -1.69 18.54
N GLU A 64 8.61 -1.70 17.40
CA GLU A 64 7.17 -1.37 17.35
C GLU A 64 6.30 -2.40 18.08
N VAL A 65 6.63 -3.69 17.96
CA VAL A 65 5.97 -4.76 18.74
C VAL A 65 6.21 -4.61 20.24
N ALA A 66 7.41 -4.18 20.65
CA ALA A 66 7.70 -3.90 22.06
C ALA A 66 6.92 -2.66 22.55
N ARG A 67 6.93 -1.58 21.77
CA ARG A 67 6.23 -0.32 22.06
C ARG A 67 4.73 -0.53 22.24
N GLN A 68 4.12 -1.30 21.35
CA GLN A 68 2.68 -1.57 21.38
C GLN A 68 2.21 -2.28 22.65
N LYS A 69 3.09 -3.05 23.32
CA LYS A 69 2.76 -3.71 24.60
C LYS A 69 2.67 -2.74 25.76
N GLU A 70 3.29 -1.56 25.65
CA GLU A 70 3.43 -0.59 26.73
C GLU A 70 2.66 0.71 26.47
N GLN A 71 2.34 0.99 25.20
CA GLN A 71 1.84 2.28 24.75
C GLN A 71 0.67 2.15 23.77
N TYR A 72 -0.18 3.17 23.71
CA TYR A 72 -1.20 3.33 22.68
C TYR A 72 -0.58 3.98 21.43
N CYS A 73 -0.13 3.15 20.48
CA CYS A 73 0.64 3.62 19.32
C CYS A 73 -0.15 3.65 18.01
N PHE A 74 0.21 4.57 17.11
CA PHE A 74 -0.25 4.61 15.72
C PHE A 74 0.93 4.27 14.80
N CYS A 75 0.90 3.08 14.21
CA CYS A 75 1.97 2.52 13.40
C CYS A 75 1.55 2.44 11.93
N VAL A 76 2.38 2.99 11.04
CA VAL A 76 2.13 2.98 9.59
C VAL A 76 3.33 2.39 8.85
N ILE A 77 3.08 1.42 7.97
CA ILE A 77 4.13 0.70 7.26
C ILE A 77 3.81 0.60 5.78
N ASP A 78 4.72 1.07 4.94
CA ASP A 78 4.62 0.99 3.49
C ASP A 78 5.45 -0.18 2.95
N GLU A 79 4.76 -1.21 2.45
CA GLU A 79 5.31 -2.38 1.78
C GLU A 79 6.35 -3.17 2.61
N PRO A 80 5.96 -3.68 3.80
CA PRO A 80 6.89 -4.42 4.66
C PRO A 80 7.40 -5.72 4.05
N CYS A 81 8.62 -6.11 4.44
CA CYS A 81 9.24 -7.40 4.16
C CYS A 81 9.47 -7.69 2.66
N ARG A 82 9.66 -6.66 1.82
CA ARG A 82 9.92 -6.82 0.39
C ARG A 82 11.20 -7.58 0.04
N GLY A 83 12.20 -7.52 0.91
CA GLY A 83 13.52 -8.09 0.67
C GLY A 83 13.67 -9.58 0.95
N THR A 84 12.59 -10.28 1.31
CA THR A 84 12.62 -11.71 1.70
C THR A 84 11.69 -12.58 0.84
N ASN A 85 11.66 -13.87 1.14
CA ASN A 85 10.77 -14.84 0.53
C ASN A 85 9.29 -14.40 0.71
N PRO A 86 8.46 -14.35 -0.36
CA PRO A 86 7.06 -13.98 -0.28
C PRO A 86 6.23 -14.75 0.77
N GLU A 87 6.51 -16.04 0.96
CA GLU A 87 5.79 -16.85 1.97
C GLU A 87 6.15 -16.43 3.40
N GLU A 88 7.42 -16.13 3.66
CA GLU A 88 7.88 -15.61 4.95
C GLU A 88 7.36 -14.19 5.19
N ALA A 89 7.39 -13.34 4.17
CA ALA A 89 6.87 -11.98 4.23
C ALA A 89 5.37 -12.00 4.56
N LYS A 90 4.57 -12.84 3.89
CA LYS A 90 3.15 -13.06 4.20
C LYS A 90 2.95 -13.51 5.64
N ALA A 91 3.76 -14.47 6.13
CA ALA A 91 3.66 -14.96 7.50
C ALA A 91 3.96 -13.86 8.53
N LEU A 92 5.01 -13.06 8.32
CA LEU A 92 5.41 -11.95 9.20
C LEU A 92 4.37 -10.83 9.22
N VAL A 93 3.93 -10.37 8.04
CA VAL A 93 2.90 -9.33 7.92
C VAL A 93 1.59 -9.80 8.56
N GLY A 94 1.19 -11.05 8.31
CA GLY A 94 0.00 -11.60 8.93
C GLY A 94 0.11 -11.75 10.45
N ALA A 95 1.30 -12.08 10.97
CA ALA A 95 1.55 -12.11 12.40
C ALA A 95 1.45 -10.70 13.02
N LEU A 96 1.99 -9.68 12.33
CA LEU A 96 1.92 -8.29 12.77
C LEU A 96 0.47 -7.77 12.82
N CYS A 97 -0.33 -8.04 11.78
CA CYS A 97 -1.75 -7.67 11.78
C CYS A 97 -2.50 -8.30 12.96
N ARG A 98 -2.32 -9.60 13.21
CA ARG A 98 -2.96 -10.31 14.33
C ARG A 98 -2.46 -9.82 15.69
N PHE A 99 -1.21 -9.38 15.78
CA PHE A 99 -0.63 -8.86 17.01
C PHE A 99 -1.27 -7.52 17.39
N PHE A 100 -1.33 -6.58 16.45
CA PHE A 100 -1.99 -5.29 16.67
C PHE A 100 -3.50 -5.42 16.88
N ALA A 101 -4.18 -6.31 16.15
CA ALA A 101 -5.62 -6.54 16.31
C ALA A 101 -6.02 -7.03 17.71
N LYS A 102 -5.08 -7.59 18.48
CA LYS A 102 -5.33 -8.12 19.84
C LYS A 102 -4.90 -7.17 20.97
N GLY A 103 -4.15 -6.11 20.66
CA GLY A 103 -3.66 -5.21 21.70
C GLY A 103 -4.12 -3.78 21.50
N THR A 104 -3.34 -2.86 22.03
CA THR A 104 -3.62 -1.42 22.02
C THR A 104 -3.03 -0.74 20.78
N GLY A 105 -3.65 0.35 20.34
CA GLY A 105 -3.17 1.15 19.21
C GLY A 105 -3.80 0.80 17.87
N SER A 106 -3.14 1.22 16.80
CA SER A 106 -3.62 1.08 15.43
C SER A 106 -2.47 0.84 14.47
N LEU A 107 -2.70 -0.04 13.50
CA LEU A 107 -1.75 -0.41 12.47
C LEU A 107 -2.35 -0.16 11.09
N VAL A 108 -1.63 0.53 10.22
CA VAL A 108 -2.00 0.72 8.81
C VAL A 108 -0.86 0.23 7.93
N ILE A 109 -1.16 -0.75 7.08
CA ILE A 109 -0.16 -1.35 6.18
C ILE A 109 -0.61 -1.21 4.73
N ALA A 110 0.29 -0.75 3.87
CA ALA A 110 0.18 -0.99 2.42
C ALA A 110 0.98 -2.24 2.07
N THR A 111 0.34 -3.24 1.46
CA THR A 111 1.03 -4.47 1.07
C THR A 111 0.45 -5.06 -0.21
N HIS A 112 1.24 -5.90 -0.88
CA HIS A 112 0.81 -6.75 -2.00
C HIS A 112 0.59 -8.21 -1.55
N TYR A 113 0.93 -8.54 -0.31
CA TYR A 113 0.71 -9.87 0.24
C TYR A 113 -0.73 -10.02 0.75
N PRO A 114 -1.34 -11.21 0.63
CA PRO A 114 -2.61 -11.48 1.28
C PRO A 114 -2.47 -11.36 2.79
N THR A 115 -3.36 -10.58 3.40
CA THR A 115 -3.42 -10.36 4.86
C THR A 115 -4.52 -11.23 5.49
N PRO A 116 -4.39 -11.59 6.78
CA PRO A 116 -5.41 -12.36 7.47
C PRO A 116 -6.68 -11.53 7.66
N GLU A 117 -7.82 -12.19 7.58
CA GLU A 117 -9.12 -11.64 7.98
C GLU A 117 -9.35 -11.82 9.48
N GLY A 118 -10.22 -11.00 10.06
CA GLY A 118 -10.63 -11.15 11.45
C GLY A 118 -11.21 -9.88 12.07
N PRO A 119 -11.75 -10.01 13.30
CA PRO A 119 -12.22 -8.86 14.05
C PRO A 119 -11.10 -7.84 14.24
N ALA A 120 -11.43 -6.55 14.12
CA ALA A 120 -10.50 -5.42 14.16
C ALA A 120 -9.49 -5.34 13.01
N ILE A 121 -9.66 -6.13 11.93
CA ILE A 121 -8.87 -5.99 10.70
C ILE A 121 -9.80 -5.55 9.57
N ALA A 122 -9.51 -4.40 8.97
CA ALA A 122 -10.22 -3.87 7.82
C ALA A 122 -9.31 -3.85 6.59
N HIS A 123 -9.88 -4.17 5.42
CA HIS A 123 -9.19 -4.14 4.15
C HIS A 123 -9.67 -2.96 3.32
N LEU A 124 -8.72 -2.16 2.84
CA LEU A 124 -8.95 -1.01 1.99
C LEU A 124 -8.19 -1.20 0.69
N ARG A 125 -8.77 -0.74 -0.42
CA ARG A 125 -8.08 -0.68 -1.71
C ARG A 125 -8.28 0.68 -2.35
N ILE A 126 -7.30 1.06 -3.15
CA ILE A 126 -7.47 2.16 -4.10
C ILE A 126 -8.18 1.58 -5.32
N ARG A 127 -9.26 2.23 -5.75
CA ARG A 127 -10.12 1.74 -6.84
C ARG A 127 -9.32 1.51 -8.13
N GLY A 128 -8.39 2.42 -8.42
CA GLY A 128 -7.51 2.31 -9.58
C GLY A 128 -8.25 2.51 -10.89
N ILE A 129 -7.85 1.79 -11.94
CA ILE A 129 -8.47 1.89 -13.27
C ILE A 129 -9.40 0.70 -13.44
N THR A 130 -10.67 0.97 -13.74
CA THR A 130 -11.64 -0.08 -14.09
C THR A 130 -11.43 -0.55 -15.53
N GLU A 131 -11.81 -1.80 -15.79
CA GLU A 131 -11.68 -2.39 -17.13
C GLU A 131 -12.47 -1.61 -18.19
N GLU A 132 -13.66 -1.14 -17.85
CA GLU A 132 -14.51 -0.32 -18.74
C GLU A 132 -13.81 0.97 -19.15
N VAL A 133 -13.19 1.67 -18.19
CA VAL A 133 -12.43 2.90 -18.46
C VAL A 133 -11.21 2.59 -19.32
N LEU A 134 -10.48 1.50 -19.02
CA LEU A 134 -9.34 1.08 -19.82
C LEU A 134 -9.77 0.82 -21.28
N LEU A 135 -10.83 0.04 -21.49
CA LEU A 135 -11.37 -0.29 -22.82
C LEU A 135 -11.85 0.93 -23.61
N SER A 136 -12.47 1.90 -22.94
CA SER A 136 -12.91 3.15 -23.58
C SER A 136 -11.74 3.96 -24.18
N VAL A 137 -10.54 3.78 -23.63
CA VAL A 137 -9.34 4.49 -24.04
C VAL A 137 -8.46 3.63 -24.96
N THR A 138 -8.50 2.31 -24.82
CA THR A 138 -7.79 1.37 -25.71
C THR A 138 -8.43 1.23 -27.09
N GLY A 139 -9.72 1.56 -27.24
CA GLY A 139 -10.41 1.61 -28.54
C GLY A 139 -9.96 2.76 -29.47
N GLY A 140 -9.10 3.67 -28.98
CA GLY A 140 -8.54 4.79 -29.75
C GLY A 140 -7.05 4.61 -30.06
N THR A 141 -6.56 5.34 -31.08
CA THR A 141 -5.25 5.27 -31.73
C THR A 141 -4.06 5.23 -30.77
N ARG A 142 -3.66 4.03 -30.34
CA ARG A 142 -2.33 3.85 -29.74
C ARG A 142 -1.22 4.09 -30.76
N GLY A 143 -1.45 3.76 -32.03
CA GLY A 143 -0.47 3.89 -33.11
C GLY A 143 0.05 5.31 -33.37
N GLN A 144 -0.39 6.33 -32.62
CA GLN A 144 0.07 7.72 -32.70
C GLN A 144 0.70 8.25 -31.41
N LEU A 145 0.67 7.49 -30.30
CA LEU A 145 1.18 7.95 -29.00
C LEU A 145 2.60 7.43 -28.76
N THR A 146 3.45 8.29 -28.23
CA THR A 146 4.71 7.88 -27.60
C THR A 146 4.45 7.14 -26.29
N ASP A 147 5.43 6.36 -25.81
CA ASP A 147 5.32 5.64 -24.53
C ASP A 147 5.06 6.59 -23.35
N GLU A 148 5.66 7.78 -23.35
CA GLU A 148 5.43 8.80 -22.32
C GLU A 148 3.99 9.32 -22.33
N GLU A 149 3.43 9.59 -23.50
CA GLU A 149 2.05 10.04 -23.64
C GLU A 149 1.06 8.95 -23.26
N ALA A 150 1.38 7.69 -23.58
CA ALA A 150 0.60 6.53 -23.18
C ALA A 150 0.58 6.39 -21.64
N ILE A 151 1.74 6.50 -20.97
CA ILE A 151 1.84 6.44 -19.51
C ILE A 151 1.05 7.58 -18.87
N ARG A 152 1.23 8.83 -19.31
CA ARG A 152 0.48 9.99 -18.77
C ARG A 152 -1.02 9.83 -18.94
N ARG A 153 -1.46 9.23 -20.04
CA ARG A 153 -2.87 8.96 -20.29
C ARG A 153 -3.42 7.87 -19.38
N ILE A 154 -2.64 6.86 -19.02
CA ILE A 154 -3.03 5.90 -17.98
C ILE A 154 -3.14 6.61 -16.63
N GLU A 155 -2.14 7.41 -16.27
CA GLU A 155 -2.09 8.11 -14.98
C GLU A 155 -3.28 9.05 -14.78
N SER A 156 -3.77 9.68 -15.85
CA SER A 156 -4.95 10.57 -15.78
C SER A 156 -6.28 9.84 -15.61
N LEU A 157 -6.32 8.52 -15.84
CA LEU A 157 -7.51 7.67 -15.68
C LEU A 157 -7.57 6.99 -14.31
N MET A 158 -6.52 7.12 -13.50
CA MET A 158 -6.45 6.52 -12.18
C MET A 158 -7.49 7.15 -11.24
N ASP A 159 -8.44 6.34 -10.75
CA ASP A 159 -9.26 6.71 -9.62
C ASP A 159 -8.50 6.38 -8.32
N TYR A 160 -8.00 7.43 -7.65
CA TYR A 160 -7.27 7.30 -6.39
C TYR A 160 -8.18 7.22 -5.16
N SER A 161 -9.51 7.16 -5.33
CA SER A 161 -10.43 6.95 -4.22
C SER A 161 -10.16 5.62 -3.52
N ILE A 162 -10.36 5.64 -2.20
CA ILE A 162 -10.18 4.49 -1.32
C ILE A 162 -11.56 3.92 -1.00
N GLU A 163 -11.70 2.62 -1.18
CA GLU A 163 -12.92 1.89 -0.85
C GLU A 163 -12.61 0.72 0.07
N THR A 164 -13.59 0.39 0.92
CA THR A 164 -13.55 -0.81 1.74
C THR A 164 -13.80 -2.03 0.87
N VAL A 165 -13.04 -3.08 1.13
CA VAL A 165 -13.15 -4.34 0.40
C VAL A 165 -13.96 -5.31 1.25
N GLU A 166 -15.10 -5.74 0.73
CA GLU A 166 -15.87 -6.84 1.31
C GLU A 166 -15.14 -8.18 1.11
N GLU A 167 -15.38 -9.12 2.03
CA GLU A 167 -14.72 -10.42 2.11
C GLU A 167 -14.69 -11.12 0.74
N ALA A 168 -13.51 -11.62 0.35
CA ALA A 168 -13.25 -12.35 -0.91
C ALA A 168 -13.24 -11.55 -2.25
N ALA A 169 -13.15 -10.22 -2.25
CA ALA A 169 -13.02 -9.50 -3.53
C ALA A 169 -11.71 -9.90 -4.27
N PRO A 170 -11.78 -10.28 -5.56
CA PRO A 170 -10.61 -10.73 -6.31
C PRO A 170 -9.57 -9.61 -6.46
N ILE A 171 -8.29 -9.97 -6.34
CA ILE A 171 -7.18 -9.06 -6.63
C ILE A 171 -7.32 -8.60 -8.09
N PRO A 172 -7.38 -7.29 -8.37
CA PRO A 172 -7.56 -6.79 -9.73
C PRO A 172 -6.44 -7.28 -10.65
N LYS A 173 -6.77 -8.07 -11.68
CA LYS A 173 -5.85 -8.53 -12.73
C LYS A 173 -5.61 -7.46 -13.80
N GLY A 174 -5.33 -6.22 -13.37
CA GLY A 174 -5.16 -5.07 -14.28
C GLY A 174 -3.81 -5.04 -15.00
N ALA A 175 -2.77 -5.66 -14.44
CA ALA A 175 -1.39 -5.53 -14.93
C ALA A 175 -1.21 -6.13 -16.33
N LEU A 176 -1.78 -7.29 -16.63
CA LEU A 176 -1.63 -7.94 -17.94
C LEU A 176 -2.30 -7.14 -19.06
N LYS A 177 -3.50 -6.62 -18.81
CA LYS A 177 -4.22 -5.76 -19.77
C LYS A 177 -3.51 -4.44 -19.98
N LEU A 178 -2.92 -3.88 -18.92
CA LEU A 178 -2.08 -2.69 -19.03
C LEU A 178 -0.83 -2.97 -19.89
N SER A 179 -0.18 -4.10 -19.67
CA SER A 179 0.97 -4.55 -20.48
C SER A 179 0.58 -4.74 -21.95
N GLU A 180 -0.56 -5.36 -22.25
CA GLU A 180 -1.07 -5.48 -23.62
C GLU A 180 -1.29 -4.10 -24.24
N TRP A 181 -1.94 -3.19 -23.51
CA TRP A 181 -2.16 -1.83 -24.01
C TRP A 181 -0.85 -1.06 -24.20
N LEU A 182 0.15 -1.28 -23.36
CA LEU A 182 1.51 -0.75 -23.52
C LEU A 182 2.33 -1.54 -24.56
N GLY A 183 1.76 -2.53 -25.24
CA GLY A 183 2.32 -3.21 -26.42
C GLY A 183 3.38 -4.20 -26.13
N MET A 184 3.23 -4.81 -24.97
CA MET A 184 3.82 -6.11 -24.77
C MET A 184 3.34 -7.05 -25.88
N ASP A 185 4.31 -7.77 -26.43
CA ASP A 185 4.09 -8.71 -27.51
C ASP A 185 3.06 -9.79 -27.11
N ARG A 186 2.20 -10.16 -28.06
CA ARG A 186 1.12 -11.13 -27.79
C ARG A 186 1.64 -12.53 -27.55
N ASP A 187 2.72 -12.93 -28.22
CA ASP A 187 3.34 -14.23 -28.01
C ASP A 187 4.00 -14.27 -26.63
N PHE A 188 4.59 -13.16 -26.17
CA PHE A 188 5.07 -13.03 -24.79
C PHE A 188 3.93 -13.12 -23.76
N LEU A 189 2.82 -12.40 -23.97
CA LEU A 189 1.68 -12.42 -23.05
C LEU A 189 1.03 -13.80 -22.98
N ALA A 190 1.03 -14.56 -24.07
CA ALA A 190 0.53 -15.94 -24.10
C ALA A 190 1.36 -16.91 -23.23
N LEU A 191 2.59 -16.55 -22.82
CA LEU A 191 3.42 -17.34 -21.91
C LEU A 191 3.12 -17.08 -20.42
N VAL A 192 2.26 -16.10 -20.09
CA VAL A 192 1.96 -15.70 -18.71
C VAL A 192 0.71 -16.42 -18.16
N GLU A 193 -0.05 -17.12 -19.00
CA GLU A 193 -1.19 -17.97 -18.62
C GLU A 193 -0.76 -19.34 -18.06
#